data_AF-A0A7S4VN13-F1
#
_entry.id   AF-A0A7S4VN13-F1
#
_cell.length_a   1.000
_cell.length_b   1.000
_cell.length_c   1.000
_cell.angle_alpha   90.00
_cell.angle_beta   90.00
_cell.angle_gamma   90.00
#
_symmetry.space_group_name_H-M   'P 1'
#
loop_
_entity.id
_entity.type
_entity.pdbx_description
1 polymer ?
#
loop_
_entity_poly.entity_id
_entity_poly.type
_entity_poly.pdbx_seq_one_letter_code
_entity_poly.pdbx_strand_id
1 'polypeptide(L)'
;FFSLALLTFSGAHGRLWFCLSILGLEGSNEVDQDYVGTWTATTFGNKTIQARVVKEDIAYKFCLQDLLRVDDKVTFPPLPKHQPKGSEWMTPDQEKLVELFGWTSLVLTIAVVIYFACDSLRMVRDLFYYKHECVGKDQKINYSDVDIISAFVPQVESSFFPYPLLCCNTEGLEEDLFDWIDPDRPHEYYDLTLDAERVLKGNDLFTGSNNVFSQIKHWRPENKEDRVV
;
A
#
# COMPACT_ATOMS: atom_id res chain seq x y z
N PHE A 1 -1.81 1.52 4.83
CA PHE A 1 -1.40 1.60 6.23
C PHE A 1 -0.18 0.73 6.58
N PHE A 2 -0.09 -0.54 6.15
CA PHE A 2 1.09 -1.40 6.44
C PHE A 2 2.43 -0.97 5.78
N SER A 3 2.40 -0.40 4.57
CA SER A 3 3.62 0.04 3.87
C SER A 3 4.33 1.24 4.55
N LEU A 4 3.56 2.15 5.14
CA LEU A 4 4.12 3.31 5.86
C LEU A 4 4.76 2.88 7.19
N ALA A 5 4.18 1.87 7.86
CA ALA A 5 4.71 1.31 9.10
C ALA A 5 6.08 0.65 8.88
N LEU A 6 6.29 -0.08 7.77
CA LEU A 6 7.57 -0.72 7.44
C LEU A 6 8.68 0.30 7.12
N LEU A 7 8.36 1.40 6.43
CA LEU A 7 9.30 2.50 6.19
C LEU A 7 9.71 3.20 7.50
N THR A 8 8.74 3.44 8.40
CA THR A 8 9.04 4.01 9.71
C THR A 8 9.81 3.05 10.61
N PHE A 9 9.55 1.74 10.53
CA PHE A 9 10.25 0.74 11.32
C PHE A 9 11.69 0.55 10.81
N SER A 10 11.92 0.47 9.50
CA SER A 10 13.26 0.40 8.91
C SER A 10 14.12 1.64 9.25
N GLY A 11 13.53 2.84 9.14
CA GLY A 11 14.23 4.09 9.48
C GLY A 11 14.54 4.23 10.98
N ALA A 12 13.64 3.78 11.86
CA ALA A 12 13.84 3.83 13.31
C ALA A 12 14.78 2.73 13.81
N HIS A 13 14.68 1.50 13.30
CA HIS A 13 15.55 0.39 13.69
C HIS A 13 16.99 0.59 13.22
N GLY A 14 17.19 1.12 12.01
CA GLY A 14 18.54 1.42 11.49
C GLY A 14 19.28 2.44 12.36
N ARG A 15 18.57 3.46 12.87
CA ARG A 15 19.15 4.48 13.75
C ARG A 15 19.35 4.00 15.18
N LEU A 16 18.48 3.12 15.70
CA LEU A 16 18.60 2.61 17.08
C LEU A 16 19.64 1.49 17.23
N TRP A 17 19.78 0.60 16.24
CA TRP A 17 20.69 -0.54 16.35
C TRP A 17 22.15 -0.19 16.07
N PHE A 18 22.44 0.72 15.13
CA PHE A 18 23.83 1.15 14.89
C PHE A 18 24.42 1.94 16.07
N CYS A 19 23.59 2.64 16.84
CA CYS A 19 24.04 3.30 18.07
C CYS A 19 24.33 2.33 19.21
N LEU A 20 23.74 1.13 19.23
CA LEU A 20 23.94 0.17 20.33
C LEU A 20 25.26 -0.61 20.23
N SER A 21 25.89 -0.66 19.06
CA SER A 21 27.23 -1.24 18.89
C SER A 21 28.36 -0.34 19.41
N ILE A 22 28.05 0.84 19.97
CA ILE A 22 29.00 1.87 20.44
C ILE A 22 29.56 1.58 21.86
N LEU A 23 29.27 0.43 22.47
CA LEU A 23 29.83 0.11 23.80
C LEU A 23 31.32 -0.28 23.81
N GLY A 24 32.03 -0.12 22.69
CA GLY A 24 33.49 -0.22 22.61
C GLY A 24 34.11 1.14 22.29
N LEU A 25 33.96 2.13 23.19
CA LEU A 25 34.71 3.38 23.12
C LEU A 25 36.18 3.07 23.47
N GLU A 26 37.00 2.81 22.45
CA GLU A 26 38.45 2.77 22.65
C GLU A 26 38.98 4.20 22.69
N GLY A 27 39.58 4.54 23.81
CA GLY A 27 40.23 5.81 24.02
C GLY A 27 41.49 5.92 23.17
N SER A 28 41.62 6.97 22.36
CA SER A 28 42.92 7.32 21.80
C SER A 28 43.76 8.05 22.85
N ASN A 29 45.07 7.80 22.85
CA ASN A 29 45.96 8.12 23.97
C ASN A 29 46.34 9.60 24.11
N GLU A 30 45.97 10.48 23.17
CA GLU A 30 46.25 11.93 23.32
C GLU A 30 45.13 12.78 22.71
N VAL A 31 44.71 13.81 23.45
CA VAL A 31 43.83 14.86 22.92
C VAL A 31 44.60 15.72 21.92
N ASP A 32 43.95 16.02 20.80
CA ASP A 32 44.46 16.99 19.82
C ASP A 32 44.71 18.35 20.49
N GLN A 33 45.85 18.98 20.18
CA GLN A 33 46.31 20.21 20.84
C GLN A 33 45.30 21.34 20.74
N ASP A 34 44.51 21.35 19.66
CA ASP A 34 43.45 22.34 19.42
C ASP A 34 42.33 22.29 20.48
N TYR A 35 42.17 21.17 21.18
CA TYR A 35 41.16 20.97 22.22
C TYR A 35 41.72 21.09 23.64
N VAL A 36 43.03 21.27 23.82
CA VAL A 36 43.64 21.41 25.16
C VAL A 36 43.37 22.82 25.69
N GLY A 37 42.65 22.92 26.80
CA GLY A 37 42.27 24.22 27.37
C GLY A 37 41.09 24.16 28.32
N THR A 38 40.61 25.36 28.70
CA THR A 38 39.41 25.51 29.52
C THR A 38 38.25 25.94 28.63
N TRP A 39 37.27 25.06 28.48
CA TRP A 39 36.10 25.26 27.66
C TRP A 39 34.89 25.56 28.52
N THR A 40 34.01 26.45 28.05
CA THR A 40 32.73 26.71 28.71
C THR A 40 31.62 26.07 27.88
N ALA A 41 30.94 25.08 28.45
CA ALA A 41 29.82 24.39 27.81
C ALA A 41 28.50 24.79 28.46
N THR A 42 27.48 25.02 27.64
CA THR A 42 26.11 25.29 28.10
C THR A 42 25.31 24.00 28.09
N THR A 43 24.80 23.61 29.26
CA THR A 43 23.92 22.45 29.41
C THR A 43 22.46 22.82 29.17
N PHE A 44 21.61 21.80 28.95
CA PHE A 44 20.15 21.98 28.88
C PHE A 44 19.65 22.64 30.18
N GLY A 45 19.16 23.88 30.08
CA GLY A 45 18.77 24.70 31.22
C GLY A 45 19.60 25.97 31.47
N ASN A 46 20.37 26.43 30.47
CA ASN A 46 21.20 27.66 30.53
C ASN A 46 22.26 27.68 31.65
N LYS A 47 22.63 26.52 32.18
CA LYS A 47 23.73 26.41 33.15
C LYS A 47 25.05 26.22 32.40
N THR A 48 26.02 27.07 32.70
CA THR A 48 27.38 26.97 32.19
C THR A 48 28.22 26.07 33.09
N ILE A 49 28.83 25.06 32.51
CA ILE A 49 29.87 24.23 33.15
C ILE A 49 31.22 24.54 32.51
N GLN A 50 32.29 24.58 33.30
CA GLN A 50 33.64 24.64 32.77
C GLN A 50 34.22 23.23 32.69
N ALA A 51 34.73 22.88 31.51
CA ALA A 51 35.44 21.64 31.26
C ALA A 51 36.91 21.99 31.02
N ARG A 52 37.80 21.40 31.81
CA ARG A 52 39.25 21.49 31.59
C ARG A 52 39.69 20.23 30.87
N VAL A 53 40.32 20.40 29.71
CA VAL A 53 40.85 19.32 28.89
C VAL A 53 42.37 19.42 28.91
N VAL A 54 43.04 18.35 29.32
CA VAL A 54 44.50 18.24 29.42
C VAL A 54 45.01 17.29 28.34
N LYS A 55 46.29 17.40 27.97
CA LYS A 55 46.88 16.58 26.89
C LYS A 55 46.81 15.08 27.19
N GLU A 56 46.91 14.72 28.47
CA GLU A 56 46.86 13.34 28.97
C GLU A 56 45.43 12.77 29.07
N ASP A 57 44.41 13.57 28.74
CA ASP A 57 43.03 13.07 28.72
C ASP A 57 42.81 12.12 27.54
N ILE A 58 41.83 11.23 27.71
CA ILE A 58 41.47 10.25 26.70
C ILE A 58 40.56 10.92 25.66
N ALA A 59 41.00 10.97 24.40
CA ALA A 59 40.17 11.42 23.31
C ALA A 59 39.37 10.24 22.73
N TYR A 60 38.05 10.34 22.79
CA TYR A 60 37.15 9.38 22.17
C TYR A 60 36.84 9.80 20.73
N LYS A 61 37.09 8.89 19.79
CA LYS A 61 36.65 9.07 18.40
C LYS A 61 35.22 8.58 18.25
N PHE A 62 34.44 9.26 17.43
CA PHE A 62 33.05 8.90 17.15
C PHE A 62 32.86 8.65 15.66
N CYS A 63 31.89 7.80 15.34
CA CYS A 63 31.48 7.59 13.97
C CYS A 63 30.73 8.83 13.46
N LEU A 64 31.31 9.55 12.50
CA LEU A 64 30.58 10.51 11.67
C LEU A 64 29.72 9.73 10.68
N GLN A 65 28.55 9.27 11.14
CA GLN A 65 27.67 8.40 10.37
C GLN A 65 26.73 9.22 9.47
N ASP A 66 27.32 10.01 8.57
CA ASP A 66 26.54 10.78 7.60
C ASP A 66 26.38 10.00 6.29
N LEU A 67 25.44 9.03 6.30
CA LEU A 67 25.16 8.12 5.17
C LEU A 67 24.84 8.84 3.85
N LEU A 68 24.46 10.12 3.90
CA LEU A 68 23.93 10.88 2.76
C LEU A 68 24.73 12.13 2.41
N ARG A 69 25.78 12.48 3.17
CA ARG A 69 26.38 13.83 3.10
C ARG A 69 27.90 13.84 2.92
N VAL A 70 28.57 12.70 3.03
CA VAL A 70 30.01 12.60 2.73
C VAL A 70 30.19 12.30 1.24
N ASP A 71 30.42 13.35 0.46
CA ASP A 71 30.98 13.30 -0.90
C ASP A 71 30.26 12.38 -1.92
N ASP A 72 28.92 12.41 -1.96
CA ASP A 72 28.07 11.70 -2.94
C ASP A 72 28.28 10.18 -3.04
N LYS A 73 29.03 9.58 -2.11
CA LYS A 73 29.30 8.15 -2.09
C LYS A 73 28.54 7.50 -0.95
N VAL A 74 27.58 6.67 -1.31
CA VAL A 74 26.90 5.78 -0.35
C VAL A 74 27.96 4.91 0.31
N THR A 75 28.20 5.16 1.60
CA THR A 75 29.25 4.51 2.38
C THR A 75 28.63 3.54 3.36
N PHE A 76 28.09 2.44 2.80
CA PHE A 76 27.56 1.32 3.55
C PHE A 76 28.29 0.01 3.17
N PRO A 77 28.72 -0.81 4.14
CA PRO A 77 28.71 -0.55 5.58
C PRO A 77 29.67 0.59 6.01
N PRO A 78 29.47 1.17 7.20
CA PRO A 78 30.28 2.28 7.71
C PRO A 78 31.67 1.78 8.16
N LEU A 79 32.56 1.58 7.19
CA LEU A 79 33.91 1.06 7.38
C LEU A 79 34.95 2.20 7.52
N PRO A 80 36.08 2.00 8.22
CA PRO A 80 37.10 3.03 8.43
C PRO A 80 37.72 3.53 7.13
N LYS A 81 37.84 2.63 6.13
CA LYS A 81 38.34 2.95 4.78
C LYS A 81 37.53 4.03 4.05
N HIS A 82 36.29 4.28 4.47
CA HIS A 82 35.41 5.29 3.91
C HIS A 82 35.51 6.63 4.64
N GLN A 83 36.35 6.73 5.67
CA GLN A 83 36.51 7.93 6.49
C GLN A 83 37.80 8.68 6.13
N PRO A 84 37.88 9.99 6.46
CA PRO A 84 39.11 10.74 6.37
C PRO A 84 40.27 10.06 7.12
N LYS A 85 41.50 10.21 6.61
CA LYS A 85 42.68 9.69 7.28
C LYS A 85 42.79 10.30 8.69
N GLY A 86 42.99 9.47 9.70
CA GLY A 86 43.13 9.88 11.10
C GLY A 86 41.83 9.85 11.91
N SER A 87 40.66 9.73 11.28
CA SER A 87 39.37 9.60 11.97
C SER A 87 38.89 8.16 12.16
N GLU A 88 39.77 7.17 11.96
CA GLU A 88 39.47 5.75 12.21
C GLU A 88 39.11 5.56 13.69
N TRP A 89 37.89 5.08 13.95
CA TRP A 89 37.30 4.99 15.30
C TRP A 89 37.07 3.55 15.78
N MET A 90 37.19 2.55 14.90
CA MET A 90 36.90 1.15 15.24
C MET A 90 38.17 0.29 15.21
N THR A 91 38.18 -0.77 16.01
CA THR A 91 39.25 -1.77 16.00
C THR A 91 39.16 -2.69 14.79
N PRO A 92 40.25 -3.39 14.41
CA PRO A 92 40.22 -4.36 13.31
C PRO A 92 39.18 -5.49 13.49
N ASP A 93 38.86 -5.85 14.73
CA ASP A 93 37.85 -6.88 15.02
C ASP A 93 36.42 -6.31 14.95
N GLN A 94 36.22 -5.08 15.42
CA GLN A 94 34.96 -4.35 15.22
C GLN A 94 34.69 -4.14 13.73
N GLU A 95 35.70 -3.86 12.92
CA GLU A 95 35.57 -3.70 11.47
C GLU A 95 35.00 -4.96 10.80
N LYS A 96 35.56 -6.13 11.10
CA LYS A 96 35.06 -7.41 10.55
C LYS A 96 33.62 -7.68 10.96
N LEU A 97 33.26 -7.40 12.22
CA LEU A 97 31.90 -7.57 12.70
C LEU A 97 30.94 -6.61 12.00
N VAL A 98 31.29 -5.32 11.92
CA VAL A 98 30.48 -4.29 11.24
C VAL A 98 30.31 -4.61 9.76
N GLU A 99 31.34 -5.11 9.09
CA GLU A 99 31.27 -5.54 7.70
C GLU A 99 30.28 -6.71 7.52
N LEU A 100 30.42 -7.76 8.33
CA LEU A 100 29.56 -8.95 8.27
C LEU A 100 28.10 -8.61 8.59
N PHE A 101 27.86 -7.88 9.67
CA PHE A 101 26.51 -7.46 10.07
C PHE A 101 25.90 -6.47 9.07
N GLY A 102 26.70 -5.56 8.53
CA GLY A 102 26.26 -4.62 7.50
C GLY A 102 25.69 -5.35 6.28
N TRP A 103 26.47 -6.25 5.68
CA TRP A 103 26.03 -6.99 4.49
C TRP A 103 24.85 -7.93 4.76
N THR A 104 24.87 -8.65 5.89
CA THR A 104 23.76 -9.55 6.25
C THR A 104 22.46 -8.79 6.49
N SER A 105 22.50 -7.62 7.13
CA SER A 105 21.32 -6.77 7.32
C SER A 105 20.75 -6.23 6.01
N LEU A 106 21.62 -5.88 5.04
CA LEU A 106 21.20 -5.45 3.71
C LEU A 106 20.50 -6.59 2.94
N VAL A 107 21.09 -7.78 2.94
CA VAL A 107 20.51 -8.97 2.29
C VAL A 107 19.14 -9.31 2.89
N LEU A 108 19.03 -9.30 4.22
CA LEU A 108 17.77 -9.57 4.91
C LEU A 108 16.71 -8.52 4.55
N THR A 109 17.09 -7.24 4.52
CA THR A 109 16.19 -6.14 4.14
C THR A 109 15.68 -6.31 2.71
N ILE A 110 16.57 -6.63 1.76
CA ILE A 110 16.20 -6.88 0.35
C ILE A 110 15.24 -8.08 0.25
N ALA A 111 15.52 -9.17 0.95
CA ALA A 111 14.67 -10.36 0.95
C ALA A 111 13.24 -10.05 1.46
N VAL A 112 13.12 -9.27 2.54
CA VAL A 112 11.84 -8.83 3.09
C VAL A 112 11.10 -7.94 2.08
N VAL A 113 11.79 -6.98 1.45
CA VAL A 113 11.18 -6.11 0.43
C VAL A 113 10.69 -6.91 -0.77
N ILE A 114 11.48 -7.87 -1.27
CA ILE A 114 11.08 -8.74 -2.38
C ILE A 114 9.85 -9.57 -2.00
N TYR A 115 9.81 -10.14 -0.79
CA TYR A 115 8.67 -10.91 -0.32
C TYR A 115 7.38 -10.07 -0.34
N PHE A 116 7.41 -8.86 0.23
CA PHE A 116 6.26 -7.95 0.21
C PHE A 116 5.89 -7.47 -1.19
N ALA A 117 6.87 -7.22 -2.06
CA ALA A 117 6.61 -6.83 -3.44
C ALA A 117 5.90 -7.95 -4.21
N CYS A 118 6.36 -9.20 -4.08
CA CYS A 118 5.73 -10.36 -4.69
C CYS A 118 4.30 -10.59 -4.18
N ASP A 119 4.08 -10.45 -2.87
CA ASP A 119 2.75 -10.58 -2.27
C ASP A 119 1.79 -9.47 -2.74
N SER A 120 2.27 -8.23 -2.75
CA SER A 120 1.50 -7.09 -3.26
C SER A 120 1.14 -7.25 -4.73
N LEU A 121 2.06 -7.76 -5.56
CA LEU A 121 1.79 -8.04 -6.97
C LEU A 121 0.74 -9.14 -7.15
N ARG A 122 0.71 -10.16 -6.28
CA ARG A 122 -0.36 -11.19 -6.30
C ARG A 122 -1.70 -10.57 -5.95
N MET A 123 -1.77 -9.76 -4.90
CA MET A 123 -2.99 -9.07 -4.51
C MET A 123 -3.52 -8.17 -5.64
N VAL A 124 -2.64 -7.39 -6.27
CA VAL A 124 -3.00 -6.54 -7.41
C VAL A 124 -3.49 -7.40 -8.58
N ARG A 125 -2.78 -8.49 -8.90
CA ARG A 125 -3.22 -9.41 -9.95
C ARG A 125 -4.61 -9.97 -9.66
N ASP A 126 -4.88 -10.40 -8.44
CA ASP A 126 -6.17 -11.01 -8.08
C ASP A 126 -7.32 -10.00 -8.11
N LEU A 127 -7.05 -8.70 -7.92
CA LEU A 127 -8.02 -7.63 -8.12
C LEU A 127 -8.41 -7.46 -9.61
N PHE A 128 -7.45 -7.61 -10.52
CA PHE A 128 -7.67 -7.44 -11.97
C PHE A 128 -8.06 -8.74 -12.68
N TYR A 129 -7.64 -9.90 -12.17
CA TYR A 129 -8.00 -11.22 -12.67
C TYR A 129 -9.12 -11.80 -11.79
N TYR A 130 -10.33 -11.28 -11.96
CA TYR A 130 -11.51 -11.97 -11.47
C TYR A 130 -11.74 -13.20 -12.34
N LYS A 131 -11.47 -14.39 -11.78
CA LYS A 131 -11.67 -15.66 -12.47
C LYS A 131 -13.16 -16.00 -12.43
N HIS A 132 -13.93 -15.45 -13.37
CA HIS A 132 -15.31 -15.88 -13.54
C HIS A 132 -15.30 -17.32 -14.04
N GLU A 133 -15.62 -18.27 -13.16
CA GLU A 133 -15.92 -19.62 -13.62
C GLU A 133 -17.29 -19.56 -14.32
N CYS A 134 -17.30 -19.82 -15.62
CA CYS A 134 -18.54 -19.95 -16.37
C CYS A 134 -19.26 -21.19 -15.83
N VAL A 135 -20.37 -21.00 -15.13
CA VAL A 135 -21.18 -22.10 -14.59
C VAL A 135 -21.93 -22.83 -15.72
N GLY A 136 -22.07 -22.18 -16.89
CA GLY A 136 -22.74 -22.74 -18.08
C GLY A 136 -21.80 -23.50 -19.03
N LYS A 137 -22.32 -24.56 -19.65
CA LYS A 137 -21.68 -25.20 -20.81
C LYS A 137 -21.93 -24.37 -22.06
N ASP A 138 -20.90 -24.19 -22.89
CA ASP A 138 -21.04 -23.57 -24.20
C ASP A 138 -22.05 -24.35 -25.05
N GLN A 139 -23.13 -23.68 -25.45
CA GLN A 139 -24.19 -24.26 -26.25
C GLN A 139 -23.84 -24.31 -27.75
N LYS A 140 -22.70 -23.73 -28.18
CA LYS A 140 -22.22 -23.66 -29.58
C LYS A 140 -23.20 -23.02 -30.55
N ILE A 141 -24.12 -22.21 -30.06
CA ILE A 141 -25.04 -21.41 -30.84
C ILE A 141 -24.58 -19.96 -30.67
N ASN A 142 -24.34 -19.24 -31.76
CA ASN A 142 -24.06 -17.81 -31.63
C ASN A 142 -25.28 -17.15 -31.01
N TYR A 143 -25.09 -16.17 -30.12
CA TYR A 143 -26.19 -15.49 -29.46
C TYR A 143 -27.20 -14.87 -30.45
N SER A 144 -26.76 -14.47 -31.64
CA SER A 144 -27.60 -13.97 -32.74
C SER A 144 -28.51 -15.01 -33.38
N ASP A 145 -28.16 -16.29 -33.25
CA ASP A 145 -28.80 -17.41 -33.95
C ASP A 145 -29.77 -18.17 -33.03
N VAL A 146 -30.00 -17.65 -31.82
CA VAL A 146 -30.97 -18.20 -30.87
C VAL A 146 -32.37 -17.78 -31.35
N ASP A 147 -33.13 -18.75 -31.87
CA ASP A 147 -34.45 -18.58 -32.52
C ASP A 147 -35.49 -17.88 -31.63
N ILE A 148 -35.30 -18.00 -30.32
CA ILE A 148 -36.03 -17.25 -29.30
C ILE A 148 -34.97 -16.53 -28.48
N ILE A 149 -34.63 -15.30 -28.89
CA ILE A 149 -33.90 -14.40 -27.98
C ILE A 149 -34.92 -14.00 -26.92
N SER A 150 -35.22 -14.91 -25.99
CA SER A 150 -35.86 -14.55 -24.74
C SER A 150 -34.88 -13.57 -24.10
N ALA A 151 -35.15 -12.28 -24.25
CA ALA A 151 -34.41 -11.26 -23.55
C ALA A 151 -34.44 -11.70 -22.09
N PHE A 152 -33.25 -11.96 -21.52
CA PHE A 152 -33.17 -12.34 -20.13
C PHE A 152 -33.77 -11.19 -19.33
N VAL A 153 -34.99 -11.37 -18.84
CA VAL A 153 -35.65 -10.44 -17.95
C VAL A 153 -35.00 -10.68 -16.59
N PRO A 154 -34.19 -9.74 -16.07
CA PRO A 154 -33.53 -9.94 -14.79
C PRO A 154 -34.59 -10.02 -13.69
N GLN A 155 -34.60 -11.16 -12.99
CA GLN A 155 -35.58 -11.49 -11.94
C GLN A 155 -34.87 -11.66 -10.59
N VAL A 156 -35.53 -11.23 -9.51
CA VAL A 156 -35.11 -11.44 -8.13
C VAL A 156 -36.22 -12.13 -7.37
N GLU A 157 -35.94 -13.35 -6.90
CA GLU A 157 -36.86 -14.08 -6.05
C GLU A 157 -36.84 -13.51 -4.62
N SER A 158 -38.02 -13.38 -4.02
CA SER A 158 -38.19 -12.93 -2.64
C SER A 158 -39.18 -13.82 -1.92
N SER A 159 -38.88 -14.23 -0.69
CA SER A 159 -39.79 -15.05 0.13
C SER A 159 -41.10 -14.34 0.50
N PHE A 160 -41.18 -13.03 0.28
CA PHE A 160 -42.35 -12.21 0.61
C PHE A 160 -43.32 -12.05 -0.56
N PHE A 161 -42.89 -12.35 -1.78
CA PHE A 161 -43.71 -12.20 -2.98
C PHE A 161 -43.97 -13.58 -3.61
N PRO A 162 -45.20 -13.86 -4.04
CA PRO A 162 -45.54 -15.13 -4.68
C PRO A 162 -44.97 -15.24 -6.12
N TYR A 163 -44.60 -14.12 -6.72
CA TYR A 163 -44.01 -14.02 -8.06
C TYR A 163 -42.68 -13.24 -7.99
N PRO A 164 -41.74 -13.50 -8.90
CA PRO A 164 -40.42 -12.86 -8.89
C PRO A 164 -40.52 -11.35 -9.18
N LEU A 165 -39.65 -10.59 -8.54
CA LEU A 165 -39.54 -9.15 -8.76
C LEU A 165 -38.68 -8.89 -10.00
N LEU A 166 -39.08 -7.92 -10.81
CA LEU A 166 -38.46 -7.60 -12.10
C LEU A 166 -37.48 -6.43 -11.93
N CYS A 167 -36.21 -6.63 -12.30
CA CYS A 167 -35.15 -5.62 -12.17
C CYS A 167 -34.95 -4.76 -13.42
N CYS A 168 -35.90 -4.75 -14.35
CA CYS A 168 -35.87 -3.96 -15.57
C CYS A 168 -37.21 -3.27 -15.77
N ASN A 169 -37.21 -2.17 -16.52
CA ASN A 169 -38.45 -1.51 -16.93
C ASN A 169 -39.27 -2.48 -17.80
N THR A 170 -40.50 -2.70 -17.37
CA THR A 170 -41.48 -3.58 -18.03
C THR A 170 -42.28 -2.90 -19.13
N GLU A 171 -42.16 -1.58 -19.28
CA GLU A 171 -42.87 -0.81 -20.29
C GLU A 171 -42.50 -1.26 -21.71
N GLY A 172 -43.49 -1.74 -22.46
CA GLY A 172 -43.33 -2.18 -23.84
C GLY A 172 -42.80 -3.61 -24.02
N LEU A 173 -42.66 -4.38 -22.94
CA LEU A 173 -42.41 -5.82 -23.04
C LEU A 173 -43.72 -6.56 -23.35
N GLU A 174 -43.64 -7.53 -24.25
CA GLU A 174 -44.75 -8.42 -24.57
C GLU A 174 -44.95 -9.42 -23.40
N GLU A 175 -46.21 -9.68 -23.02
CA GLU A 175 -46.54 -10.51 -21.84
C GLU A 175 -46.12 -11.99 -22.02
N ASP A 176 -45.95 -12.44 -23.26
CA ASP A 176 -45.52 -13.79 -23.60
C ASP A 176 -44.02 -14.03 -23.35
N LEU A 177 -43.25 -12.98 -23.08
CA LEU A 177 -41.84 -13.07 -22.64
C LEU A 177 -41.71 -13.57 -21.19
N PHE A 178 -42.80 -13.57 -20.42
CA PHE A 178 -42.79 -14.00 -19.03
C PHE A 178 -43.33 -15.44 -18.89
N ASP A 179 -42.58 -16.30 -18.21
CA ASP A 179 -42.98 -17.68 -17.94
C ASP A 179 -44.10 -17.81 -16.87
N TRP A 180 -44.63 -16.69 -16.38
CA TRP A 180 -45.63 -16.63 -15.32
C TRP A 180 -46.58 -15.46 -15.54
N ILE A 181 -47.81 -15.64 -15.05
CA ILE A 181 -48.88 -14.64 -15.10
C ILE A 181 -49.55 -14.62 -13.72
N ASP A 182 -49.64 -13.44 -13.11
CA ASP A 182 -50.48 -13.21 -11.94
C ASP A 182 -51.90 -12.87 -12.42
N PRO A 183 -52.94 -13.63 -12.03
CA PRO A 183 -54.32 -13.35 -12.43
C PRO A 183 -54.86 -12.02 -11.89
N ASP A 184 -54.28 -11.51 -10.80
CA ASP A 184 -54.78 -10.35 -10.08
C ASP A 184 -53.96 -9.08 -10.39
N ARG A 185 -52.74 -9.19 -10.93
CA ARG A 185 -51.81 -8.06 -11.08
C ARG A 185 -51.00 -8.12 -12.38
N PRO A 186 -50.78 -6.96 -13.05
CA PRO A 186 -49.90 -6.91 -14.21
C PRO A 186 -48.42 -7.01 -13.79
N HIS A 187 -47.54 -7.40 -14.72
CA HIS A 187 -46.09 -7.49 -14.47
C HIS A 187 -45.45 -6.17 -14.02
N GLU A 188 -46.01 -5.02 -14.42
CA GLU A 188 -45.60 -3.69 -13.94
C GLU A 188 -45.65 -3.56 -12.41
N TYR A 189 -46.56 -4.29 -11.75
CA TYR A 189 -46.61 -4.32 -10.28
C TYR A 189 -45.32 -4.86 -9.65
N TYR A 190 -44.61 -5.74 -10.36
CA TYR A 190 -43.39 -6.39 -9.89
C TYR A 190 -42.12 -5.64 -10.33
N ASP A 191 -42.26 -4.52 -11.03
CA ASP A 191 -41.15 -3.73 -11.57
C ASP A 191 -40.45 -2.90 -10.49
N LEU A 192 -39.27 -3.35 -10.09
CA LEU A 192 -38.43 -2.68 -9.09
C LEU A 192 -37.86 -1.36 -9.58
N THR A 193 -37.84 -1.10 -10.89
CA THR A 193 -37.32 0.18 -11.41
C THR A 193 -38.26 1.34 -11.06
N LEU A 194 -39.58 1.10 -11.03
CA LEU A 194 -40.57 2.08 -10.62
C LEU A 194 -40.47 2.40 -9.12
N ASP A 195 -40.24 1.37 -8.30
CA ASP A 195 -40.05 1.56 -6.86
C ASP A 195 -38.70 2.20 -6.54
N ALA A 196 -37.63 1.82 -7.24
CA ALA A 196 -36.33 2.48 -7.14
C ALA A 196 -36.45 3.96 -7.53
N GLU A 197 -37.21 4.29 -8.59
CA GLU A 197 -37.44 5.67 -8.98
C GLU A 197 -38.16 6.46 -7.90
N ARG A 198 -39.18 5.89 -7.25
CA ARG A 198 -39.87 6.52 -6.11
C ARG A 198 -38.97 6.70 -4.89
N VAL A 199 -38.13 5.72 -4.59
CA VAL A 199 -37.16 5.78 -3.48
C VAL A 199 -36.08 6.84 -3.77
N LEU A 200 -35.59 6.89 -5.01
CA LEU A 200 -34.52 7.81 -5.44
C LEU A 200 -35.02 9.25 -5.65
N LYS A 201 -36.25 9.44 -6.16
CA LYS A 201 -36.88 10.76 -6.28
C LYS A 201 -37.21 11.38 -4.91
N GLY A 202 -37.13 10.59 -3.85
CA GLY A 202 -37.30 11.05 -2.49
C GLY A 202 -38.75 11.37 -2.16
N ASN A 203 -39.34 10.56 -1.28
CA ASN A 203 -40.04 11.21 -0.18
C ASN A 203 -38.95 11.88 0.65
N ASP A 204 -39.13 13.13 1.06
CA ASP A 204 -38.23 13.96 1.89
C ASP A 204 -37.81 13.35 3.25
N LEU A 205 -38.02 12.05 3.46
CA LEU A 205 -37.82 11.31 4.71
C LEU A 205 -36.44 10.65 4.86
N PHE A 206 -35.60 10.60 3.82
CA PHE A 206 -34.27 9.97 3.91
C PHE A 206 -33.13 10.92 3.50
N THR A 207 -33.03 12.05 4.18
CA THR A 207 -31.83 12.91 4.20
C THR A 207 -30.69 12.28 5.03
N GLY A 208 -30.31 11.04 4.76
CA GLY A 208 -29.34 10.34 5.60
C GLY A 208 -28.67 9.07 5.12
N SER A 209 -28.91 8.55 3.91
CA SER A 209 -28.17 7.37 3.43
C SER A 209 -27.15 7.75 2.36
N ASN A 210 -25.88 7.47 2.67
CA ASN A 210 -24.79 7.51 1.72
C ASN A 210 -25.12 6.59 0.54
N ASN A 211 -24.95 7.10 -0.70
CA ASN A 211 -25.17 6.39 -1.96
C ASN A 211 -24.73 4.91 -1.88
N VAL A 212 -25.69 3.99 -1.89
CA VAL A 212 -25.48 2.54 -1.69
C VAL A 212 -25.13 1.82 -3.01
N PHE A 213 -25.33 2.45 -4.17
CA PHE A 213 -25.11 1.81 -5.46
C PHE A 213 -24.11 2.58 -6.33
N SER A 214 -23.15 1.84 -6.91
CA SER A 214 -22.23 2.32 -7.92
C SER A 214 -22.82 2.11 -9.32
N GLN A 215 -22.89 3.15 -10.14
CA GLN A 215 -23.21 3.02 -11.55
C GLN A 215 -22.05 2.32 -12.28
N ILE A 216 -22.32 1.17 -12.88
CA ILE A 216 -21.43 0.54 -13.85
C ILE A 216 -21.84 1.04 -15.24
N LYS A 217 -21.04 1.91 -15.85
CA LYS A 217 -21.22 2.31 -17.25
C LYS A 217 -20.77 1.15 -18.15
N HIS A 218 -21.61 0.77 -19.10
CA HIS A 218 -21.24 -0.13 -20.20
C HIS A 218 -20.60 0.70 -21.32
N TRP A 219 -19.36 0.40 -21.69
CA TRP A 219 -18.74 0.93 -22.91
C TRP A 219 -19.04 -0.03 -24.06
N ARG A 220 -19.80 0.42 -25.06
CA ARG A 220 -19.95 -0.32 -26.32
C ARG A 220 -18.57 -0.50 -26.96
N PRO A 221 -18.23 -1.68 -27.52
CA PRO A 221 -17.04 -1.82 -28.33
C PRO A 221 -17.12 -0.90 -29.55
N GLU A 222 -15.99 -0.26 -29.90
CA GLU A 222 -15.89 0.56 -31.12
C GLU A 222 -16.24 -0.31 -32.35
N ASN A 223 -17.28 0.08 -33.09
CA ASN A 223 -17.55 -0.51 -34.39
C ASN A 223 -16.39 -0.14 -35.32
N LYS A 224 -15.78 -1.15 -35.97
CA LYS A 224 -14.71 -0.94 -36.95
C LYS A 224 -15.16 -0.13 -38.18
N GLU A 225 -16.46 0.12 -38.34
CA GLU A 225 -17.03 0.88 -39.44
C GLU A 225 -16.98 2.40 -39.23
N ASP A 226 -16.75 2.89 -38.01
CA ASP A 226 -16.68 4.33 -37.71
C ASP A 226 -15.26 4.93 -37.92
N ARG A 227 -14.32 4.17 -38.51
CA ARG A 227 -12.97 4.65 -38.90
C ARG A 227 -12.87 4.97 -40.39
N VAL A 228 -13.93 5.49 -40.99
CA VAL A 228 -13.85 6.15 -42.30
C VAL A 228 -14.74 7.39 -42.29
N VAL A 229 -14.22 8.51 -41.79
CA VAL A 229 -14.15 9.84 -42.45
C VAL A 229 -13.05 10.65 -41.78
#